data_AF-A0A6B3G6T2-F1
#
_entry.id   AF-A0A6B3G6T2-F1
#
_cell.length_a   1.000
_cell.length_b   1.000
_cell.length_c   1.000
_cell.angle_alpha   90.00
_cell.angle_beta   90.00
_cell.angle_gamma   90.00
#
_symmetry.space_group_name_H-M   'P 1'
#
loop_
_entity.id
_entity.type
_entity.pdbx_description
1 polymer ?
#
loop_
_entity_poly.entity_id
_entity_poly.type
_entity_poly.pdbx_seq_one_letter_code
_entity_poly.pdbx_strand_id
1 'polypeptide(L)' 'DGAVRPGTTFHDLLTLAVGIALATEHHTEPSVQADRLFVLAVEGLSPGPPSP' A
#
# COMPACT_ATOMS: atom_id res chain seq x y z
N ASP A 1 10.15 -15.47 4.78
CA ASP A 1 10.75 -14.29 5.44
C ASP A 1 10.18 -13.00 4.90
N GLY A 2 8.93 -12.75 5.29
CA GLY A 2 8.26 -11.48 5.09
C GLY A 2 8.16 -10.82 6.45
N ALA A 3 8.92 -9.77 6.67
CA ALA A 3 8.67 -8.84 7.73
C ALA A 3 9.27 -7.54 7.23
N VAL A 4 8.39 -6.70 6.67
CA VAL A 4 8.50 -5.27 6.41
C VAL A 4 9.94 -4.71 6.36
N ARG A 5 10.29 -4.03 5.27
CA ARG A 5 11.63 -3.48 5.03
C ARG A 5 12.27 -2.89 6.30
N PRO A 6 13.53 -3.23 6.63
CA PRO A 6 14.23 -2.63 7.76
C PRO A 6 14.17 -1.09 7.70
N GLY A 7 13.78 -0.49 8.82
CA GLY A 7 13.58 0.96 8.93
C GLY A 7 12.14 1.43 8.72
N THR A 8 11.21 0.56 8.29
CA THR A 8 9.78 0.91 8.33
C THR A 8 9.31 1.04 9.77
N THR A 9 8.66 2.16 10.06
CA THR A 9 8.12 2.46 11.37
C THR A 9 6.62 2.21 11.43
N PHE A 10 6.10 2.08 12.65
CA PHE A 10 4.65 2.08 12.86
C PHE A 10 3.99 3.36 12.30
N HIS A 11 4.67 4.51 12.40
CA HIS A 11 4.15 5.76 11.88
C HIS A 11 4.00 5.75 10.35
N ASP A 12 4.93 5.13 9.64
CA ASP A 12 4.84 4.97 8.17
C ASP A 12 3.63 4.10 7.80
N LEU A 13 3.41 3.00 8.52
CA LEU A 13 2.28 2.10 8.30
C LEU A 13 0.94 2.77 8.62
N LEU A 14 0.89 3.54 9.72
CA LEU A 14 -0.30 4.29 10.10
C LEU A 14 -0.63 5.36 9.07
N THR A 15 0.36 6.15 8.65
CA THR A 15 0.20 7.19 7.63
C THR A 15 -0.24 6.60 6.30
N LEU A 16 0.32 5.45 5.90
CA LEU A 16 -0.12 4.74 4.71
C LEU A 16 -1.59 4.32 4.80
N ALA A 17 -1.98 3.65 5.90
CA ALA A 17 -3.35 3.18 6.09
C ALA A 17 -4.37 4.33 6.12
N VAL A 18 -4.06 5.41 6.84
CA VAL A 18 -4.91 6.61 6.90
C VAL A 18 -4.98 7.30 5.53
N GLY A 19 -3.85 7.43 4.83
CA GLY A 19 -3.82 8.03 3.49
C GLY A 19 -4.67 7.24 2.48
N ILE A 20 -4.63 5.91 2.53
CA ILE A 20 -5.49 5.05 1.71
C ILE A 20 -6.96 5.27 2.07
N ALA A 21 -7.32 5.26 3.35
CA ALA A 21 -8.70 5.46 3.79
C ALA A 21 -9.27 6.82 3.34
N LEU A 22 -8.49 7.90 3.51
CA LEU A 22 -8.88 9.24 3.07
C LEU A 22 -8.99 9.33 1.54
N ALA A 23 -8.08 8.70 0.80
CA ALA A 23 -8.13 8.72 -0.66
C ALA A 23 -9.35 7.99 -1.23
N THR A 24 -9.90 7.01 -0.50
CA THR A 24 -10.99 6.17 -1.00
C THR A 24 -12.37 6.50 -0.42
N GLU A 25 -12.45 7.37 0.59
CA GLU A 25 -13.68 7.63 1.36
C GLU A 25 -14.90 8.09 0.54
N HIS A 26 -14.66 8.70 -0.63
CA HIS A 26 -15.70 9.19 -1.52
C HIS A 26 -15.97 8.30 -2.75
N HIS A 27 -15.36 7.12 -2.82
CA HIS A 27 -15.61 6.17 -3.92
C HIS A 27 -16.93 5.42 -3.71
N THR A 28 -17.53 4.93 -4.80
CA THR A 28 -18.72 4.08 -4.73
C THR A 28 -18.47 2.80 -3.91
N GLU A 29 -17.27 2.22 -4.04
CA GLU A 29 -16.83 1.04 -3.29
C GLU A 29 -15.49 1.34 -2.58
N PRO A 30 -15.50 2.04 -1.42
CA PRO A 30 -14.28 2.49 -0.74
C PRO A 30 -13.35 1.36 -0.33
N SER A 31 -13.89 0.21 0.08
CA SER A 31 -13.14 -0.96 0.52
C SER A 31 -12.38 -1.62 -0.64
N VAL A 32 -13.02 -1.74 -1.81
CA VAL A 32 -12.41 -2.31 -3.02
C VAL A 32 -11.24 -1.44 -3.49
N GLN A 33 -11.41 -0.12 -3.46
CA GLN A 33 -10.34 0.80 -3.83
C GLN A 33 -9.21 0.82 -2.79
N ALA A 34 -9.54 0.72 -1.50
CA ALA A 34 -8.54 0.67 -0.44
C ALA A 34 -7.69 -0.60 -0.54
N ASP A 35 -8.31 -1.75 -0.81
CA ASP A 35 -7.62 -3.03 -0.97
C ASP A 35 -6.67 -2.98 -2.18
N ARG A 36 -7.12 -2.44 -3.31
CA ARG A 36 -6.28 -2.25 -4.50
C ARG A 36 -5.05 -1.37 -4.20
N LEU A 37 -5.24 -0.24 -3.51
CA LEU A 37 -4.13 0.66 -3.17
C LEU A 37 -3.17 0.03 -2.16
N PHE A 38 -3.69 -0.74 -1.21
CA PHE A 38 -2.88 -1.47 -0.24
C PHE A 38 -2.02 -2.54 -0.92
N VAL A 39 -2.59 -3.33 -1.83
CA VAL A 39 -1.85 -4.32 -2.62
C VAL A 39 -0.73 -3.64 -3.43
N LEU A 40 -1.02 -2.54 -4.12
CA LEU A 40 0.01 -1.78 -4.86
C LEU A 40 1.14 -1.27 -3.95
N ALA A 41 0.82 -0.82 -2.75
CA ALA A 41 1.81 -0.34 -1.79
C ALA A 41 2.70 -1.47 -1.23
N VAL A 42 2.13 -2.68 -1.06
CA VAL A 42 2.85 -3.86 -0.57
C VAL A 42 3.70 -4.50 -1.67
N GLU A 43 3.18 -4.63 -2.89
CA GLU A 43 3.89 -5.19 -4.04
C GLU A 43 4.98 -4.24 -4.55
N GLY A 44 4.80 -2.94 -4.35
CA GLY A 44 5.67 -1.89 -4.89
C GLY A 44 5.31 -1.52 -6.33
N LEU A 45 5.71 -0.31 -6.74
CA LEU A 45 5.37 0.25 -8.06
C LEU A 45 6.48 0.09 -9.10
N SER A 46 7.68 -0.31 -8.67
CA SER A 46 8.83 -0.44 -9.56
C SER A 46 8.66 -1.69 -10.43
N PRO A 47 8.82 -1.58 -11.77
CA PRO A 47 8.89 -2.76 -12.61
C PRO A 47 10.01 -3.65 -12.09
N GLY A 48 9.72 -4.94 -11.92
CA GLY A 48 10.73 -5.93 -11.57
C GLY A 48 11.90 -5.86 -12.56
N PRO A 49 13.13 -6.18 -12.14
CA PRO A 49 14.24 -6.27 -13.09
C PRO A 49 13.82 -7.18 -14.26
N PRO A 50 14.17 -6.84 -15.52
CA PRO A 50 13.83 -7.70 -16.65
C PRO A 50 14.33 -9.11 -16.36
N SER A 51 13.46 -10.10 -16.51
CA SER A 51 13.84 -11.51 -16.39
C SER A 51 14.98 -11.79 -17.40
N PRO A 52 16.07 -12.48 -17.00
CA PRO A 52 17.11 -12.89 -17.93
C PRO A 52 16.60 -13.89 -18.98
#